data_AF-Q8YLM5-F1
#
_entry.id   AF-Q8YLM5-F1
#
_cell.length_a   1.000
_cell.length_b   1.000
_cell.length_c   1.000
_cell.angle_alpha   90.00
_cell.angle_beta   90.00
_cell.angle_gamma   90.00
#
_symmetry.space_group_name_H-M   'P 1'
#
loop_
_entity.id
_entity.type
_entity.pdbx_description
1 polymer ?
#
loop_
_entity_poly.entity_id
_entity_poly.type
_entity_poly.pdbx_seq_one_letter_code
_entity_poly.pdbx_strand_id
1 'polypeptide(L)'
;MKASAKFDFEDEKFNAPPSQVIPWCQMINPRYGTDGIQHHGLAIKLDNAQAVGFQPDENWQKVEHEFSSGIETVFISATPRIVIVRRGPLSVKDRETGIKLGTLKENYDAFLADKLKFKTFTRYLIFLVGGNKKFLHESPLQLTLNGAAGASFSKTYCEFQQGKVVSGFVAEIERAYALYRKQPITPKGPLFHAHGIFCPIIECEERGIEPNTVLVASTVDYEHPSIGNLTNYLIASDATESTIICKTFEDYKDFGKEPVRTETPKMAMAGVSSSYIYPDEDDFGYPPY
;
A
#
# COMPACT_ATOMS: atom_id res chain seq x y z
N MET A 1 -44.96 -29.98 29.87
CA MET A 1 -44.79 -28.76 29.05
C MET A 1 -43.34 -28.72 28.59
N LYS A 2 -43.06 -28.84 27.29
CA LYS A 2 -41.69 -28.71 26.76
C LYS A 2 -41.38 -27.21 26.62
N ALA A 3 -40.30 -26.77 27.25
CA ALA A 3 -39.80 -25.41 27.12
C ALA A 3 -39.55 -25.12 25.63
N SER A 4 -40.26 -24.13 25.10
CA SER A 4 -39.98 -23.59 23.77
C SER A 4 -38.61 -22.94 23.83
N ALA A 5 -37.64 -23.50 23.10
CA ALA A 5 -36.34 -22.87 22.94
C ALA A 5 -36.53 -21.51 22.26
N LYS A 6 -35.99 -20.44 22.87
CA LYS A 6 -35.95 -19.11 22.26
C LYS A 6 -34.75 -19.03 21.32
N PHE A 7 -35.04 -18.90 20.03
CA PHE A 7 -34.05 -18.68 18.97
C PHE A 7 -33.98 -17.19 18.63
N ASP A 8 -33.58 -16.38 19.60
CA ASP A 8 -33.48 -14.94 19.43
C ASP A 8 -32.02 -14.54 19.20
N PHE A 9 -31.65 -14.43 17.92
CA PHE A 9 -30.31 -14.07 17.44
C PHE A 9 -30.23 -12.59 16.98
N GLU A 10 -31.25 -11.79 17.28
CA GLU A 10 -31.32 -10.37 16.88
C GLU A 10 -30.53 -9.45 17.84
N ASP A 11 -30.00 -9.99 18.93
CA ASP A 11 -29.09 -9.28 19.85
C ASP A 11 -27.78 -8.93 19.12
N GLU A 12 -27.34 -7.67 19.23
CA GLU A 12 -26.14 -7.14 18.57
C GLU A 12 -24.88 -8.00 18.78
N LYS A 13 -24.79 -8.75 19.89
CA LYS A 13 -23.67 -9.67 20.15
C LYS A 13 -23.59 -10.85 19.17
N PHE A 14 -24.69 -11.19 18.49
CA PHE A 14 -24.77 -12.24 17.48
C PHE A 14 -24.65 -11.70 16.06
N ASN A 15 -24.82 -10.39 15.87
CA ASN A 15 -24.54 -9.75 14.60
C ASN A 15 -23.04 -9.80 14.33
N ALA A 16 -22.68 -10.15 13.10
CA ALA A 16 -21.30 -9.99 12.68
C ALA A 16 -20.92 -8.52 12.89
N PRO A 17 -19.76 -8.22 13.52
CA PRO A 17 -19.31 -6.84 13.64
C PRO A 17 -19.30 -6.23 12.22
N PRO A 18 -19.74 -4.98 12.06
CA PRO A 18 -19.66 -4.29 10.77
C PRO A 18 -18.25 -4.49 10.23
N SER A 19 -18.12 -4.84 8.94
CA SER A 19 -16.80 -4.97 8.32
C SER A 19 -16.01 -3.70 8.63
N GLN A 20 -15.01 -3.82 9.51
CA GLN A 20 -14.34 -2.66 10.06
C GLN A 20 -13.61 -1.96 8.91
N VAL A 21 -14.18 -0.85 8.43
CA VAL A 21 -13.59 -0.07 7.35
C VAL A 21 -12.34 0.57 7.94
N ILE A 22 -11.18 0.06 7.56
CA ILE A 22 -9.89 0.63 7.97
C ILE A 22 -9.81 2.03 7.35
N PRO A 23 -9.64 3.10 8.15
CA PRO A 23 -9.40 4.44 7.61
C PRO A 23 -8.22 4.43 6.65
N TRP A 24 -8.25 5.29 5.64
CA TRP A 24 -7.37 5.12 4.49
C TRP A 24 -6.66 6.40 4.06
N CYS A 25 -5.56 6.20 3.38
CA CYS A 25 -4.79 7.23 2.70
C CYS A 25 -4.60 6.85 1.23
N GLN A 26 -4.24 7.83 0.41
CA GLN A 26 -4.08 7.67 -1.03
C GLN A 26 -2.93 8.52 -1.55
N MET A 27 -2.39 8.12 -2.70
CA MET A 27 -1.52 8.98 -3.47
C MET A 27 -2.38 9.94 -4.30
N ILE A 28 -2.17 11.24 -4.14
CA ILE A 28 -2.76 12.27 -4.99
C ILE A 28 -1.77 12.63 -6.10
N ASN A 29 -2.22 12.48 -7.34
CA ASN A 29 -1.44 12.87 -8.51
C ASN A 29 -1.46 14.40 -8.70
N PRO A 30 -0.37 14.99 -9.23
CA PRO A 30 -0.33 16.40 -9.58
C PRO A 30 -1.32 16.73 -10.69
N ARG A 31 -1.81 17.96 -10.67
CA ARG A 31 -2.60 18.57 -11.74
C ARG A 31 -2.07 19.97 -12.03
N TYR A 32 -2.22 20.41 -13.27
CA TYR A 32 -1.99 21.81 -13.61
C TYR A 32 -3.14 22.66 -13.04
N GLY A 33 -2.80 23.57 -12.14
CA GLY A 33 -3.68 24.64 -11.65
C GLY A 33 -3.35 25.98 -12.31
N THR A 34 -4.05 27.04 -11.88
CA THR A 34 -3.84 28.42 -12.35
C THR A 34 -2.43 28.94 -12.07
N ASP A 35 -1.83 28.50 -10.95
CA ASP A 35 -0.55 29.00 -10.44
C ASP A 35 0.58 27.96 -10.55
N GLY A 36 0.40 26.94 -11.39
CA GLY A 36 1.38 25.86 -11.61
C GLY A 36 0.88 24.49 -11.13
N ILE A 37 1.82 23.60 -10.80
CA ILE A 37 1.51 22.23 -10.37
C ILE A 37 0.92 22.26 -8.96
N GLN A 38 -0.28 21.69 -8.79
CA GLN A 38 -0.93 21.55 -7.49
C GLN A 38 -0.18 20.58 -6.56
N HIS A 39 -0.47 20.67 -5.26
CA HIS A 39 0.07 19.75 -4.25
C HIS A 39 -0.21 18.28 -4.63
N HIS A 40 0.81 17.45 -4.46
CA HIS A 40 0.80 16.02 -4.78
C HIS A 40 1.57 15.24 -3.71
N GLY A 41 1.38 13.93 -3.67
CA GLY A 41 2.01 13.07 -2.68
C GLY A 41 1.02 12.22 -1.89
N LEU A 42 1.49 11.66 -0.78
CA LEU A 42 0.66 10.86 0.11
C LEU A 42 -0.30 11.76 0.87
N ALA A 43 -1.59 11.46 0.80
CA ALA A 43 -2.64 12.26 1.41
C ALA A 43 -3.58 11.44 2.28
N ILE A 44 -4.07 12.07 3.34
CA ILE A 44 -5.14 11.58 4.20
C ILE A 44 -6.24 12.64 4.28
N LYS A 45 -7.48 12.23 4.01
CA LYS A 45 -8.66 13.09 4.15
C LYS A 45 -8.91 13.45 5.61
N LEU A 46 -9.50 14.61 5.85
CA LEU A 46 -9.69 15.11 7.22
C LEU A 46 -10.54 14.17 8.09
N ASP A 47 -11.55 13.51 7.52
CA ASP A 47 -12.38 12.52 8.21
C ASP A 47 -11.57 11.28 8.65
N ASN A 48 -10.77 10.72 7.76
CA ASN A 48 -9.87 9.61 8.06
C ASN A 48 -8.78 10.02 9.07
N ALA A 49 -8.25 11.24 8.94
CA ALA A 49 -7.26 11.79 9.87
C ALA A 49 -7.84 11.91 11.28
N GLN A 50 -9.06 12.44 11.42
CA GLN A 50 -9.76 12.51 12.70
C GLN A 50 -10.06 11.13 13.28
N ALA A 51 -10.50 10.18 12.44
CA ALA A 51 -10.85 8.83 12.85
C ALA A 51 -9.68 8.06 13.47
N VAL A 52 -8.44 8.33 13.04
CA VAL A 52 -7.23 7.68 13.59
C VAL A 52 -6.49 8.52 14.63
N GLY A 53 -6.99 9.72 14.96
CA GLY A 53 -6.31 10.65 15.86
C GLY A 53 -5.02 11.22 15.28
N PHE A 54 -4.97 11.47 13.96
CA PHE A 54 -3.79 11.95 13.27
C PHE A 54 -3.36 13.35 13.73
N GLN A 55 -2.12 13.44 14.20
CA GLN A 55 -1.42 14.66 14.61
C GLN A 55 -0.30 14.94 13.59
N PRO A 56 -0.54 15.78 12.58
CA PRO A 56 0.47 16.11 11.58
C PRO A 56 1.66 16.85 12.21
N ASP A 57 2.87 16.51 11.77
CA ASP A 57 4.06 17.31 12.03
C ASP A 57 4.28 18.35 10.91
N GLU A 58 5.40 19.07 10.95
CA GLU A 58 5.75 20.12 9.98
C GLU A 58 5.88 19.64 8.53
N ASN A 59 6.02 18.33 8.31
CA ASN A 59 6.15 17.72 6.99
C ASN A 59 4.80 17.50 6.28
N TRP A 60 3.68 17.78 6.98
CA TRP A 60 2.33 17.65 6.44
C TRP A 60 1.68 19.01 6.23
N GLN A 61 1.20 19.23 5.01
CA GLN A 61 0.49 20.45 4.64
C GLN A 61 -1.01 20.19 4.64
N LYS A 62 -1.79 21.10 5.21
CA LYS A 62 -3.25 21.07 5.15
C LYS A 62 -3.72 21.88 3.94
N VAL A 63 -4.35 21.23 2.97
CA VAL A 63 -4.74 21.86 1.70
C VAL A 63 -6.16 21.44 1.30
N GLU A 64 -6.82 22.26 0.48
CA GLU A 64 -8.05 21.86 -0.20
C GLU A 64 -7.70 21.14 -1.50
N HIS A 65 -8.40 20.04 -1.79
CA HIS A 65 -8.21 19.24 -2.98
C HIS A 65 -9.55 18.91 -3.64
N GLU A 66 -9.62 19.09 -4.95
CA GLU A 66 -10.81 18.79 -5.74
C GLU A 66 -10.83 17.33 -6.21
N PHE A 67 -11.63 16.52 -5.53
CA PHE A 67 -11.99 15.17 -5.96
C PHE A 67 -13.18 15.21 -6.91
N SER A 68 -13.45 14.09 -7.58
CA SER A 68 -14.69 13.93 -8.35
C SER A 68 -15.96 14.02 -7.49
N SER A 69 -15.83 13.81 -6.17
CA SER A 69 -16.89 13.98 -5.18
C SER A 69 -17.10 15.43 -4.72
N GLY A 70 -16.20 16.34 -5.10
CA GLY A 70 -16.16 17.73 -4.64
C GLY A 70 -14.85 18.11 -3.97
N ILE A 71 -14.80 19.34 -3.47
CA ILE A 71 -13.65 19.89 -2.78
C ILE A 71 -13.64 19.37 -1.34
N GLU A 72 -12.51 18.80 -0.93
CA GLU A 72 -12.32 18.30 0.43
C GLU A 72 -10.96 18.74 0.98
N THR A 73 -10.87 18.90 2.30
CA THR A 73 -9.59 19.20 2.96
C THR A 73 -8.81 17.92 3.23
N VAL A 74 -7.53 17.92 2.88
CA VAL A 74 -6.60 16.81 3.09
C VAL A 74 -5.33 17.29 3.79
N PHE A 75 -4.69 16.39 4.52
CA PHE A 75 -3.27 16.53 4.84
C PHE A 75 -2.46 15.80 3.77
N ILE A 76 -1.42 16.45 3.24
CA ILE A 76 -0.59 15.91 2.16
C ILE A 76 0.90 16.09 2.45
N SER A 77 1.71 15.12 2.05
CA SER A 77 3.17 15.17 2.12
C SER A 77 3.82 14.51 0.92
N ALA A 78 4.85 15.15 0.37
CA ALA A 78 5.70 14.61 -0.68
C ALA A 78 6.86 13.75 -0.13
N THR A 79 7.16 13.85 1.17
CA THR A 79 8.26 13.15 1.84
C THR A 79 7.78 12.44 3.11
N PRO A 80 6.72 11.62 3.05
CA PRO A 80 6.17 10.99 4.24
C PRO A 80 7.14 9.96 4.80
N ARG A 81 7.12 9.75 6.12
CA ARG A 81 7.83 8.64 6.76
C ARG A 81 6.80 7.59 7.17
N ILE A 82 6.98 6.36 6.70
CA ILE A 82 5.97 5.32 6.82
C ILE A 82 6.56 3.99 7.30
N VAL A 83 5.84 3.35 8.21
CA VAL A 83 6.06 1.95 8.58
C VAL A 83 5.02 1.10 7.85
N ILE A 84 5.46 0.08 7.12
CA ILE A 84 4.59 -0.85 6.41
C ILE A 84 4.45 -2.14 7.21
N VAL A 85 3.32 -2.31 7.91
CA VAL A 85 3.08 -3.47 8.77
C VAL A 85 2.68 -4.69 7.96
N ARG A 86 1.76 -4.52 7.00
CA ARG A 86 1.32 -5.60 6.10
C ARG A 86 1.29 -5.11 4.67
N ARG A 87 1.64 -5.99 3.73
CA ARG A 87 1.51 -5.78 2.29
C ARG A 87 0.61 -6.88 1.73
N GLY A 88 -0.46 -6.49 1.06
CA GLY A 88 -1.33 -7.40 0.33
C GLY A 88 -0.71 -7.86 -0.99
N PRO A 89 -1.29 -8.88 -1.65
CA PRO A 89 -0.82 -9.33 -2.96
C PRO A 89 -1.05 -8.27 -4.04
N LEU A 90 -0.25 -8.31 -5.09
CA LEU A 90 -0.53 -7.58 -6.32
C LEU A 90 -1.83 -8.11 -6.91
N SER A 91 -2.85 -7.28 -6.90
CA SER A 91 -4.23 -7.63 -7.23
C SER A 91 -4.66 -6.95 -8.51
N VAL A 92 -5.65 -7.55 -9.17
CA VAL A 92 -6.26 -7.02 -10.39
C VAL A 92 -7.70 -6.65 -10.11
N LYS A 93 -8.12 -5.52 -10.68
CA LYS A 93 -9.53 -5.13 -10.75
C LYS A 93 -9.89 -4.74 -12.17
N ASP A 94 -11.16 -4.89 -12.51
CA ASP A 94 -11.73 -4.33 -13.71
C ASP A 94 -11.74 -2.78 -13.61
N ARG A 95 -11.33 -2.11 -14.69
CA ARG A 95 -11.11 -0.66 -14.70
C ARG A 95 -12.41 0.13 -14.71
N GLU A 96 -13.45 -0.39 -15.37
CA GLU A 96 -14.75 0.28 -15.50
C GLU A 96 -15.59 0.09 -14.24
N THR A 97 -15.70 -1.16 -13.77
CA THR A 97 -16.54 -1.51 -12.62
C THR A 97 -15.84 -1.31 -11.28
N GLY A 98 -14.50 -1.27 -11.27
CA GLY A 98 -13.70 -1.21 -10.05
C GLY A 98 -13.70 -2.50 -9.23
N ILE A 99 -14.37 -3.56 -9.69
CA ILE A 99 -14.51 -4.84 -8.99
C ILE A 99 -13.17 -5.57 -9.02
N LYS A 100 -12.69 -5.98 -7.83
CA LYS A 100 -11.51 -6.83 -7.69
C LYS A 100 -11.82 -8.21 -8.25
N LEU A 101 -10.93 -8.72 -9.11
CA LEU A 101 -11.06 -10.02 -9.78
C LEU A 101 -10.21 -11.12 -9.11
N GLY A 102 -9.19 -10.72 -8.35
CA GLY A 102 -8.29 -11.64 -7.65
C GLY A 102 -6.86 -11.10 -7.65
N THR A 103 -5.89 -12.00 -7.54
CA THR A 103 -4.46 -11.66 -7.67
C THR A 103 -4.06 -11.57 -9.15
N LEU A 104 -2.99 -10.84 -9.44
CA LEU A 104 -2.41 -10.81 -10.79
C LEU A 104 -1.94 -12.20 -11.23
N LYS A 105 -1.44 -13.02 -10.30
CA LYS A 105 -0.98 -14.38 -10.58
C LYS A 105 -2.09 -15.26 -11.15
N GLU A 106 -3.27 -15.19 -10.54
CA GLU A 106 -4.44 -15.98 -10.94
C GLU A 106 -5.05 -15.48 -12.25
N ASN A 107 -4.87 -14.20 -12.56
CA ASN A 107 -5.48 -13.53 -13.72
C ASN A 107 -4.44 -13.12 -14.77
N TYR A 108 -3.25 -13.72 -14.77
CA TYR A 108 -2.11 -13.25 -15.56
C TYR A 108 -2.39 -13.28 -17.06
N ASP A 109 -2.89 -14.41 -17.57
CA ASP A 109 -3.20 -14.56 -19.00
C ASP A 109 -4.32 -13.61 -19.44
N ALA A 110 -5.36 -13.46 -18.62
CA ALA A 110 -6.43 -12.51 -18.87
C ALA A 110 -5.91 -11.07 -18.87
N PHE A 111 -5.03 -10.73 -17.91
CA PHE A 111 -4.38 -9.42 -17.83
C PHE A 111 -3.53 -9.13 -19.08
N LEU A 112 -2.76 -10.09 -19.56
CA LEU A 112 -1.95 -9.93 -20.77
C LEU A 112 -2.82 -9.80 -22.04
N ALA A 113 -3.94 -10.53 -22.11
CA ALA A 113 -4.85 -10.47 -23.24
C ALA A 113 -5.55 -9.11 -23.38
N ASP A 114 -5.84 -8.41 -22.27
CA ASP A 114 -6.51 -7.11 -22.28
C ASP A 114 -6.03 -6.18 -21.16
N LYS A 115 -4.80 -5.68 -21.30
CA LYS A 115 -4.17 -4.77 -20.33
C LYS A 115 -4.95 -3.47 -20.10
N LEU A 116 -5.79 -3.04 -21.07
CA LEU A 116 -6.54 -1.78 -20.97
C LEU A 116 -7.77 -1.90 -20.09
N LYS A 117 -8.41 -3.07 -20.12
CA LYS A 117 -9.57 -3.41 -19.29
C LYS A 117 -9.23 -3.52 -17.81
N PHE A 118 -8.00 -3.94 -17.49
CA PHE A 118 -7.62 -4.25 -16.12
C PHE A 118 -6.72 -3.18 -15.49
N LYS A 119 -6.81 -3.04 -14.17
CA LYS A 119 -5.94 -2.17 -13.38
C LYS A 119 -5.34 -2.96 -12.23
N THR A 120 -4.01 -2.92 -12.11
CA THR A 120 -3.30 -3.52 -10.97
C THR A 120 -3.29 -2.58 -9.77
N PHE A 121 -3.31 -3.16 -8.58
CA PHE A 121 -3.18 -2.43 -7.33
C PHE A 121 -2.59 -3.29 -6.21
N THR A 122 -1.98 -2.63 -5.24
CA THR A 122 -1.50 -3.25 -4.00
C THR A 122 -2.05 -2.47 -2.82
N ARG A 123 -2.48 -3.20 -1.79
CA ARG A 123 -2.90 -2.62 -0.52
C ARG A 123 -1.77 -2.77 0.50
N TYR A 124 -1.56 -1.73 1.28
CA TYR A 124 -0.61 -1.70 2.38
C TYR A 124 -1.35 -1.31 3.65
N LEU A 125 -0.96 -1.89 4.77
CA LEU A 125 -1.36 -1.49 6.10
C LEU A 125 -0.19 -0.74 6.72
N ILE A 126 -0.37 0.54 7.01
CA ILE A 126 0.74 1.43 7.35
C ILE A 126 0.49 2.24 8.63
N PHE A 127 1.59 2.70 9.23
CA PHE A 127 1.60 3.83 10.17
C PHE A 127 2.39 4.99 9.59
N LEU A 128 1.92 6.21 9.85
CA LEU A 128 2.65 7.44 9.55
C LEU A 128 3.54 7.76 10.75
N VAL A 129 4.79 8.12 10.50
CA VAL A 129 5.83 8.27 11.53
C VAL A 129 6.33 9.71 11.52
N GLY A 130 6.47 10.32 12.70
CA GLY A 130 7.08 11.63 12.84
C GLY A 130 8.61 11.57 12.82
N GLY A 131 9.27 12.73 12.71
CA GLY A 131 10.74 12.81 12.77
C GLY A 131 11.37 12.22 14.04
N ASN A 132 10.60 12.15 15.13
CA ASN A 132 10.98 11.54 16.41
C ASN A 132 10.77 10.01 16.48
N LYS A 133 10.40 9.36 15.37
CA LYS A 133 10.08 7.93 15.26
C LYS A 133 8.85 7.50 16.07
N LYS A 134 7.96 8.44 16.42
CA LYS A 134 6.66 8.17 17.02
C LYS A 134 5.60 8.09 15.94
N PHE A 135 4.59 7.25 16.15
CA PHE A 135 3.43 7.25 15.26
C PHE A 135 2.66 8.55 15.41
N LEU A 136 2.23 9.09 14.28
CA LEU A 136 1.44 10.32 14.22
C LEU A 136 -0.05 10.05 14.45
N HIS A 137 -0.45 8.80 14.67
CA HIS A 137 -1.84 8.36 14.86
C HIS A 137 -1.89 7.04 15.63
N GLU A 138 -3.09 6.66 16.09
CA GLU A 138 -3.28 5.58 17.05
C GLU A 138 -3.64 4.22 16.41
N SER A 139 -4.12 4.22 15.17
CA SER A 139 -4.62 3.03 14.48
C SER A 139 -4.15 2.96 13.02
N PRO A 140 -3.95 1.75 12.47
CA PRO A 140 -3.32 1.62 11.16
C PRO A 140 -4.19 2.18 10.04
N LEU A 141 -3.53 2.68 9.01
CA LEU A 141 -4.18 3.17 7.79
C LEU A 141 -4.05 2.16 6.66
N GLN A 142 -5.09 2.04 5.83
CA GLN A 142 -4.98 1.35 4.55
C GLN A 142 -4.49 2.31 3.47
N LEU A 143 -3.40 1.96 2.79
CA LEU A 143 -2.93 2.64 1.58
C LEU A 143 -3.18 1.74 0.38
N THR A 144 -3.95 2.21 -0.61
CA THR A 144 -4.12 1.48 -1.88
C THR A 144 -3.41 2.22 -2.99
N LEU A 145 -2.37 1.61 -3.55
CA LEU A 145 -1.62 2.16 -4.68
C LEU A 145 -1.90 1.39 -5.95
N ASN A 146 -1.94 2.10 -7.07
CA ASN A 146 -2.26 1.54 -8.37
C ASN A 146 -1.57 2.31 -9.50
N GLY A 147 -1.50 1.72 -10.68
CA GLY A 147 -0.86 2.33 -11.84
C GLY A 147 0.61 2.71 -11.59
N ALA A 148 1.07 3.77 -12.24
CA ALA A 148 2.47 4.21 -12.19
C ALA A 148 2.95 4.61 -10.78
N ALA A 149 2.10 5.25 -9.97
CA ALA A 149 2.41 5.57 -8.57
C ALA A 149 2.61 4.31 -7.71
N GLY A 150 1.80 3.26 -7.95
CA GLY A 150 1.98 1.98 -7.26
C GLY A 150 3.19 1.19 -7.72
N ALA A 151 3.50 1.23 -9.02
CA ALA A 151 4.67 0.57 -9.58
C ALA A 151 5.98 1.16 -9.03
N SER A 152 6.13 2.49 -9.09
CA SER A 152 7.31 3.20 -8.56
C SER A 152 7.48 2.94 -7.06
N PHE A 153 6.43 3.16 -6.26
CA PHE A 153 6.46 2.91 -4.83
C PHE A 153 6.81 1.46 -4.46
N SER A 154 6.22 0.48 -5.16
CA SER A 154 6.51 -0.93 -4.87
C SER A 154 7.96 -1.28 -5.22
N LYS A 155 8.48 -0.76 -6.34
CA LYS A 155 9.87 -1.00 -6.76
C LYS A 155 10.86 -0.39 -5.77
N THR A 156 10.65 0.85 -5.33
CA THR A 156 11.52 1.53 -4.36
C THR A 156 11.45 0.89 -2.97
N TYR A 157 10.26 0.43 -2.56
CA TYR A 157 10.13 -0.25 -1.27
C TYR A 157 10.80 -1.62 -1.28
N CYS A 158 10.48 -2.46 -2.28
CA CYS A 158 10.98 -3.84 -2.35
C CYS A 158 10.80 -4.42 -3.75
N GLU A 159 11.92 -4.58 -4.46
CA GLU A 159 11.95 -5.22 -5.77
C GLU A 159 12.26 -6.72 -5.62
N PHE A 160 11.45 -7.54 -6.28
CA PHE A 160 11.59 -8.99 -6.26
C PHE A 160 12.04 -9.49 -7.63
N GLN A 161 13.01 -10.39 -7.65
CA GLN A 161 13.39 -11.16 -8.82
C GLN A 161 13.43 -12.64 -8.43
N GLN A 162 12.71 -13.49 -9.17
CA GLN A 162 12.63 -14.94 -8.90
C GLN A 162 12.28 -15.28 -7.43
N GLY A 163 11.39 -14.47 -6.83
CA GLY A 163 10.93 -14.64 -5.45
C GLY A 163 11.93 -14.26 -4.36
N LYS A 164 13.04 -13.61 -4.72
CA LYS A 164 14.01 -13.04 -3.77
C LYS A 164 13.99 -11.52 -3.86
N VAL A 165 14.17 -10.86 -2.71
CA VAL A 165 14.38 -9.42 -2.67
C VAL A 165 15.75 -9.13 -3.30
N VAL A 166 15.77 -8.31 -4.35
CA VAL A 166 17.01 -7.94 -5.05
C VAL A 166 17.42 -6.49 -4.79
N SER A 167 16.46 -5.60 -4.60
CA SER A 167 16.72 -4.16 -4.42
C SER A 167 15.59 -3.48 -3.63
N GLY A 168 15.76 -2.18 -3.39
CA GLY A 168 14.83 -1.34 -2.65
C GLY A 168 15.14 -1.28 -1.16
N PHE A 169 14.34 -0.47 -0.46
CA PHE A 169 14.51 -0.17 0.97
C PHE A 169 14.65 -1.43 1.84
N VAL A 170 13.86 -2.48 1.56
CA VAL A 170 13.92 -3.76 2.30
C VAL A 170 15.30 -4.43 2.20
N ALA A 171 15.92 -4.44 1.01
CA ALA A 171 17.26 -5.01 0.83
C ALA A 171 18.33 -4.18 1.56
N GLU A 172 18.20 -2.85 1.48
CA GLU A 172 19.17 -1.93 2.08
C GLU A 172 19.12 -1.95 3.61
N ILE A 173 17.93 -1.98 4.21
CA ILE A 173 17.81 -2.00 5.68
C ILE A 173 18.34 -3.32 6.27
N GLU A 174 18.15 -4.45 5.60
CA GLU A 174 18.75 -5.73 6.00
C GLU A 174 20.28 -5.68 5.96
N ARG A 175 20.84 -5.14 4.87
CA ARG A 175 22.28 -4.98 4.70
C ARG A 175 22.85 -4.04 5.77
N ALA A 176 22.23 -2.87 5.96
CA ALA A 176 22.64 -1.90 6.97
C ALA A 176 22.57 -2.49 8.38
N TYR A 177 21.52 -3.25 8.70
CA TYR A 177 21.36 -3.95 9.98
C TYR A 177 22.45 -5.01 10.21
N ALA A 178 22.71 -5.87 9.24
CA ALA A 178 23.74 -6.90 9.34
C ALA A 178 25.12 -6.28 9.57
N LEU A 179 25.47 -5.24 8.81
CA LEU A 179 26.73 -4.52 8.94
C LEU A 179 26.84 -3.75 10.28
N TYR A 180 25.76 -3.12 10.73
CA TYR A 180 25.69 -2.47 12.04
C TYR A 180 25.93 -3.46 13.19
N ARG A 181 25.40 -4.69 13.06
CA ARG A 181 25.61 -5.79 14.02
C ARG A 181 26.93 -6.54 13.83
N LYS A 182 27.70 -6.22 12.79
CA LYS A 182 28.92 -6.96 12.37
C LYS A 182 28.65 -8.46 12.17
N GLN A 183 27.52 -8.78 11.54
CA GLN A 183 27.06 -10.14 11.25
C GLN A 183 26.95 -10.38 9.73
N PRO A 184 27.00 -11.65 9.28
CA PRO A 184 26.67 -11.98 7.90
C PRO A 184 25.25 -11.53 7.52
N ILE A 185 25.07 -11.10 6.27
CA ILE A 185 23.77 -10.74 5.73
C ILE A 185 22.90 -12.00 5.70
N THR A 186 21.80 -11.95 6.45
CA THR A 186 20.80 -13.02 6.54
C THR A 186 19.43 -12.42 6.25
N PRO A 187 18.64 -13.03 5.35
CA PRO A 187 17.28 -12.56 5.06
C PRO A 187 16.46 -12.46 6.34
N LYS A 188 15.69 -11.38 6.48
CA LYS A 188 14.82 -11.16 7.62
C LYS A 188 13.36 -11.43 7.26
N GLY A 189 12.58 -11.76 8.27
CA GLY A 189 11.15 -12.02 8.09
C GLY A 189 10.33 -10.73 7.96
N PRO A 190 9.07 -10.81 7.51
CA PRO A 190 8.24 -9.63 7.27
C PRO A 190 8.02 -8.76 8.52
N LEU A 191 8.00 -9.35 9.73
CA LEU A 191 7.89 -8.59 10.97
C LEU A 191 9.10 -7.69 11.22
N PHE A 192 10.31 -8.10 10.80
CA PHE A 192 11.48 -7.22 10.87
C PHE A 192 11.33 -6.04 9.91
N HIS A 193 10.87 -6.29 8.67
CA HIS A 193 10.63 -5.21 7.69
C HIS A 193 9.55 -4.24 8.16
N ALA A 194 8.56 -4.73 8.91
CA ALA A 194 7.54 -3.90 9.56
C ALA A 194 8.10 -2.94 10.63
N HIS A 195 9.36 -3.09 11.05
CA HIS A 195 10.04 -2.10 11.91
C HIS A 195 10.84 -1.07 11.12
N GLY A 196 10.97 -1.25 9.80
CA GLY A 196 11.63 -0.29 8.92
C GLY A 196 10.75 0.94 8.67
N ILE A 197 11.34 2.12 8.82
CA ILE A 197 10.73 3.40 8.49
C ILE A 197 11.16 3.75 7.06
N PHE A 198 10.29 3.45 6.10
CA PHE A 198 10.47 3.79 4.70
C PHE A 198 10.14 5.29 4.51
N CYS A 199 11.06 6.04 3.92
CA CYS A 199 10.92 7.49 3.72
C CYS A 199 10.97 7.80 2.21
N PRO A 200 9.90 7.54 1.45
CA PRO A 200 9.84 7.82 0.02
C PRO A 200 9.91 9.32 -0.27
N ILE A 201 10.58 9.65 -1.38
CA ILE A 201 10.62 10.98 -1.99
C ILE A 201 9.68 10.93 -3.20
N ILE A 202 8.61 11.72 -3.12
CA ILE A 202 7.55 11.74 -4.12
C ILE A 202 7.68 13.02 -4.94
N GLU A 203 7.81 12.85 -6.26
CA GLU A 203 7.88 13.97 -7.19
C GLU A 203 6.84 13.82 -8.31
N CYS A 204 6.68 14.91 -9.05
CA CYS A 204 5.83 14.98 -10.22
C CYS A 204 6.59 14.49 -11.45
N GLU A 205 6.16 13.37 -12.03
CA GLU A 205 6.71 12.83 -13.27
C GLU A 205 5.63 12.72 -14.36
N GLU A 206 6.01 13.00 -15.61
CA GLU A 206 5.20 12.62 -16.77
C GLU A 206 5.39 11.13 -17.08
N ARG A 207 4.28 10.39 -17.10
CA ARG A 207 4.28 8.95 -17.41
C ARG A 207 3.23 8.66 -18.46
N GLY A 208 3.55 7.76 -19.39
CA GLY A 208 2.68 7.35 -20.48
C GLY A 208 3.43 7.27 -21.81
N ILE A 209 2.68 6.96 -22.86
CA ILE A 209 3.15 6.99 -24.25
C ILE A 209 2.28 8.01 -24.97
N GLU A 210 2.90 8.88 -25.77
CA GLU A 210 2.17 9.89 -26.54
C GLU A 210 1.03 9.26 -27.36
N PRO A 211 -0.17 9.87 -27.40
CA PRO A 211 -0.55 11.17 -26.80
C PRO A 211 -1.04 11.09 -25.34
N ASN A 212 -0.98 9.93 -24.69
CA ASN A 212 -1.56 9.67 -23.37
C ASN A 212 -0.55 9.83 -22.22
N THR A 213 0.19 10.93 -22.20
CA THR A 213 1.06 11.30 -21.07
C THR A 213 0.26 11.99 -19.98
N VAL A 214 0.47 11.61 -18.73
CA VAL A 214 -0.18 12.20 -17.56
C VAL A 214 0.83 12.48 -16.46
N LEU A 215 0.56 13.52 -15.66
CA LEU A 215 1.33 13.80 -14.46
C LEU A 215 0.96 12.79 -13.37
N VAL A 216 1.99 12.21 -12.75
CA VAL A 216 1.85 11.19 -11.70
C VAL A 216 2.72 11.57 -10.51
N ALA A 217 2.19 11.35 -9.30
CA ALA A 217 2.98 11.39 -8.08
C ALA A 217 3.79 10.08 -8.00
N SER A 218 5.05 10.16 -8.39
CA SER A 218 5.95 9.01 -8.53
C SER A 218 6.92 8.98 -7.36
N THR A 219 7.16 7.79 -6.80
CA THR A 219 8.27 7.63 -5.84
C THR A 219 9.57 7.54 -6.62
N VAL A 220 10.30 8.66 -6.69
CA VAL A 220 11.52 8.78 -7.49
C VAL A 220 12.75 8.26 -6.76
N ASP A 221 12.74 8.38 -5.44
CA ASP A 221 13.82 7.94 -4.56
C ASP A 221 13.30 7.71 -3.13
N TYR A 222 14.18 7.38 -2.19
CA TYR A 222 13.89 7.27 -0.77
C TYR A 222 15.12 7.55 0.08
N GLU A 223 14.92 7.89 1.36
CA GLU A 223 16.08 8.04 2.25
C GLU A 223 16.76 6.69 2.51
N HIS A 224 18.04 6.59 2.14
CA HIS A 224 18.80 5.34 2.15
C HIS A 224 19.35 4.97 3.55
N PRO A 225 18.97 3.82 4.11
CA PRO A 225 19.56 3.32 5.34
C PRO A 225 20.99 2.80 5.09
N SER A 226 21.90 3.20 5.98
CA SER A 226 23.30 2.84 6.01
C SER A 226 23.72 2.49 7.43
N ILE A 227 24.95 2.01 7.62
CA ILE A 227 25.48 1.69 8.95
C ILE A 227 25.45 2.91 9.88
N GLY A 228 25.74 4.11 9.34
CA GLY A 228 25.89 5.33 10.13
C GLY A 228 24.57 5.98 10.54
N ASN A 229 23.46 5.66 9.86
CA ASN A 229 22.16 6.29 10.08
C ASN A 229 21.02 5.28 10.28
N LEU A 230 21.31 3.98 10.42
CA LEU A 230 20.32 2.91 10.58
C LEU A 230 19.29 3.20 11.69
N THR A 231 19.73 3.79 12.80
CA THR A 231 18.88 4.12 13.95
C THR A 231 17.79 5.14 13.62
N ASN A 232 17.89 5.87 12.51
CA ASN A 232 16.87 6.81 12.04
C ASN A 232 15.74 6.10 11.26
N TYR A 233 16.02 4.90 10.74
CA TYR A 233 15.13 4.15 9.84
C TYR A 233 14.60 2.85 10.43
N LEU A 234 14.86 2.61 11.72
CA LEU A 234 14.41 1.40 12.40
C LEU A 234 13.75 1.75 13.74
N ILE A 235 12.56 1.19 13.95
CA ILE A 235 11.90 1.17 15.26
C ILE A 235 12.60 0.13 16.13
N ALA A 236 13.06 0.56 17.31
CA ALA A 236 13.74 -0.32 18.25
C ALA A 236 12.75 -1.35 18.82
N SER A 237 13.22 -2.59 19.02
CA SER A 237 12.38 -3.70 19.45
C SER A 237 11.75 -3.50 20.84
N ASP A 238 12.37 -2.68 21.68
CA ASP A 238 11.94 -2.32 23.04
C ASP A 238 11.12 -1.01 23.09
N ALA A 239 10.89 -0.35 21.96
CA ALA A 239 10.07 0.85 21.88
C ALA A 239 8.57 0.52 21.99
N THR A 240 7.77 1.47 22.47
CA THR A 240 6.31 1.35 22.51
C THR A 240 5.73 1.07 21.12
N GLU A 241 6.29 1.70 20.08
CA GLU A 241 5.90 1.52 18.69
C GLU A 241 6.09 0.07 18.21
N SER A 242 7.14 -0.62 18.65
CA SER A 242 7.37 -2.04 18.34
C SER A 242 6.23 -2.93 18.88
N THR A 243 5.69 -2.60 20.06
CA THR A 243 4.55 -3.34 20.63
C THR A 243 3.30 -3.16 19.77
N ILE A 244 3.05 -1.94 19.29
CA ILE A 244 1.95 -1.63 18.37
C ILE A 244 2.15 -2.38 17.05
N ILE A 245 3.34 -2.33 16.46
CA ILE A 245 3.68 -3.05 15.22
C ILE A 245 3.42 -4.54 15.37
N CYS A 246 3.96 -5.18 16.41
CA CYS A 246 3.80 -6.61 16.65
C CYS A 246 2.33 -6.99 16.79
N LYS A 247 1.56 -6.23 17.58
CA LYS A 247 0.13 -6.47 17.78
C LYS A 247 -0.65 -6.32 16.46
N THR A 248 -0.49 -5.19 15.77
CA THR A 248 -1.16 -4.95 14.48
C THR A 248 -0.74 -5.96 13.42
N PHE A 249 0.52 -6.38 13.41
CA PHE A 249 1.00 -7.40 12.48
C PHE A 249 0.20 -8.69 12.68
N GLU A 250 0.04 -9.18 13.90
CA GLU A 250 -0.73 -10.39 14.20
C GLU A 250 -2.24 -10.22 13.97
N ASP A 251 -2.82 -9.12 14.45
CA ASP A 251 -4.25 -8.82 14.30
C ASP A 251 -4.68 -8.81 12.82
N TYR A 252 -3.77 -8.40 11.93
CA TYR A 252 -4.00 -8.28 10.48
C TYR A 252 -3.22 -9.34 9.66
N LYS A 253 -2.97 -10.53 10.20
CA LYS A 253 -2.27 -11.62 9.47
C LYS A 253 -2.91 -12.07 8.16
N ASP A 254 -4.21 -11.81 8.01
CA ASP A 254 -4.99 -12.13 6.82
C ASP A 254 -5.30 -10.90 5.96
N PHE A 255 -4.64 -9.77 6.24
CA PHE A 255 -4.80 -8.54 5.46
C PHE A 255 -4.52 -8.76 3.98
N GLY A 256 -5.46 -8.34 3.13
CA GLY A 256 -5.36 -8.47 1.68
C GLY A 256 -5.58 -9.89 1.14
N LYS A 257 -5.69 -10.91 2.01
CA LYS A 257 -6.11 -12.26 1.62
C LYS A 257 -7.64 -12.29 1.46
N GLU A 258 -8.12 -13.02 0.47
CA GLU A 258 -9.56 -13.25 0.35
C GLU A 258 -9.98 -14.43 1.23
N PRO A 259 -11.17 -14.40 1.84
CA PRO A 259 -11.81 -15.63 2.25
C PRO A 259 -12.03 -16.47 0.99
N VAL A 260 -11.57 -17.72 1.01
CA VAL A 260 -11.76 -18.68 -0.09
C VAL A 260 -13.25 -18.72 -0.44
N ARG A 261 -13.63 -18.11 -1.57
CA ARG A 261 -14.96 -18.30 -2.13
C ARG A 261 -14.99 -19.71 -2.69
N THR A 262 -15.77 -20.59 -2.06
CA THR A 262 -16.18 -21.86 -2.66
C THR A 262 -16.87 -21.55 -3.99
N GLU A 263 -16.21 -21.88 -5.08
CA GLU A 263 -16.66 -21.58 -6.43
C GLU A 263 -18.06 -22.14 -6.70
N THR A 264 -18.93 -21.31 -7.29
CA THR A 264 -20.02 -21.80 -8.13
C THR A 264 -19.61 -21.53 -9.58
N PRO A 265 -19.57 -22.55 -10.46
CA PRO A 265 -19.01 -22.39 -11.79
C PRO A 265 -20.05 -21.82 -12.76
N LYS A 266 -19.75 -20.70 -13.43
CA LYS A 266 -20.39 -20.29 -14.70
C LYS A 266 -19.41 -19.47 -15.55
N MET A 267 -18.91 -20.07 -16.64
CA MET A 267 -19.41 -20.05 -18.04
C MET A 267 -18.60 -19.07 -18.90
N ALA A 268 -18.01 -19.65 -19.96
CA ALA A 268 -17.14 -19.01 -20.93
C ALA A 268 -17.84 -17.91 -21.73
N MET A 269 -17.09 -16.88 -22.13
CA MET A 269 -17.44 -16.06 -23.29
C MET A 269 -16.23 -15.80 -24.20
N ALA A 270 -16.56 -15.77 -25.49
CA ALA A 270 -15.71 -15.88 -26.66
C ALA A 270 -14.80 -14.68 -26.94
N GLY A 271 -13.74 -14.95 -27.68
CA GLY A 271 -12.63 -14.03 -27.93
C GLY A 271 -12.85 -12.96 -29.00
N VAL A 272 -11.92 -12.01 -29.00
CA VAL A 272 -11.57 -11.16 -30.13
C VAL A 272 -10.05 -10.92 -30.02
N SER A 273 -9.28 -11.25 -31.07
CA SER A 273 -7.84 -11.02 -31.11
C SER A 273 -7.54 -9.57 -31.50
N SER A 274 -6.65 -8.92 -30.76
CA SER A 274 -5.94 -7.73 -31.24
C SER A 274 -4.48 -7.88 -30.85
N SER A 275 -3.64 -8.09 -31.86
CA SER A 275 -2.20 -8.30 -31.71
C SER A 275 -1.47 -6.96 -31.71
N TYR A 276 -1.08 -6.48 -30.53
CA TYR A 276 -0.01 -5.49 -30.40
C TYR A 276 1.03 -6.00 -29.41
N ILE A 277 2.27 -6.03 -29.88
CA ILE A 277 3.45 -6.52 -29.15
C ILE A 277 3.96 -5.36 -28.28
N TYR A 278 3.97 -5.55 -26.97
CA TYR A 278 4.73 -4.71 -26.04
C TYR A 278 5.99 -5.49 -25.64
N PRO A 279 7.16 -4.82 -25.50
CA PRO A 279 8.39 -5.47 -25.07
C PRO A 279 8.23 -6.11 -23.68
N ASP A 280 8.62 -7.37 -23.59
CA ASP A 280 8.57 -8.26 -22.42
C ASP A 280 9.60 -7.86 -21.34
N GLU A 281 9.38 -6.77 -20.61
CA GLU A 281 10.30 -6.33 -19.53
C GLU A 281 9.68 -6.26 -18.12
N ASP A 282 8.57 -6.95 -17.85
CA ASP A 282 7.95 -6.95 -16.52
C ASP A 282 7.85 -8.37 -15.94
N ASP A 283 9.00 -8.98 -15.65
CA ASP A 283 9.12 -10.25 -14.91
C ASP A 283 8.90 -10.00 -13.40
N PHE A 284 7.64 -9.76 -13.02
CA PHE A 284 7.24 -9.54 -11.62
C PHE A 284 7.39 -10.83 -10.80
N GLY A 285 8.57 -11.04 -10.21
CA GLY A 285 8.81 -12.13 -9.26
C GLY A 285 7.91 -12.02 -8.02
N TYR A 286 7.17 -13.08 -7.70
CA TYR A 286 6.29 -13.13 -6.52
C TYR A 286 7.05 -13.51 -5.25
N PRO A 287 6.80 -12.85 -4.09
CA PRO A 287 7.28 -13.35 -2.79
C PRO A 287 6.50 -14.61 -2.33
N PRO A 288 7.14 -15.50 -1.55
CA PRO A 288 6.41 -16.51 -0.77
C PRO A 288 5.67 -15.84 0.39
N TYR A 289 4.43 -16.28 0.61
CA TYR A 289 3.46 -15.76 1.60
C TYR A 289 3.93 -15.81 3.05
#